data_AF-A0A6L2ZYJ3-F1
#
_entry.id   AF-A0A6L2ZYJ3-F1
#
_cell.length_a   1.000
_cell.length_b   1.000
_cell.length_c   1.000
_cell.angle_alpha   90.00
_cell.angle_beta   90.00
_cell.angle_gamma   90.00
#
_symmetry.space_group_name_H-M   'P 1'
#
loop_
_entity.id
_entity.type
_entity.pdbx_description
1 polymer ?
#
loop_
_entity_poly.entity_id
_entity_poly.type
_entity_poly.pdbx_seq_one_letter_code
_entity_poly.pdbx_strand_id
1 'polypeptide(L)'
;MKKKLIATLMLSTVVLTAGAPLSSVNADSTEQKIVEQDSKIAAVKDDAAQAQTQVNAVESQVATLKAKQSSMQKQVEKLLEQQKIQSEQILKLDKDIEERSHALEAQARSAQTNGLATSYISAILDSKSLTNAIQKITAMSTVAGANKAMIEQQEQDQKNVQAKLKDNMDKYAEVTRLQQELSSQADELATQEAQLKVAQLNYQATITSEEGKKQELLAQKAEAEQAAQEALQAQKAAAQESAVVQQEKAKETVSENKPNPVAPPVIDEGNQTVDPGVDEPTPPITNPKPPVSPTNPYPPGQCTAYVWEYFGGAIPTYEGNAADWIRYANSGPAAETIAVFPPGNQGAGSVGHVAVVISVSGSTMIIKEGNFNGGWGTTRECSTAGVSFIRP
;
A
#
# COMPACT_ATOMS: atom_id res chain seq x y z
N MET A 1 14.00 27.55 13.57
CA MET A 1 14.79 28.70 14.05
C MET A 1 13.93 29.95 13.93
N LYS A 2 13.60 30.60 15.04
CA LYS A 2 12.68 31.74 15.11
C LYS A 2 13.37 33.01 14.57
N LYS A 3 13.05 33.43 13.34
CA LYS A 3 13.51 34.74 12.83
C LYS A 3 12.57 35.82 13.38
N LYS A 4 13.01 36.50 14.43
CA LYS A 4 12.35 37.73 14.91
C LYS A 4 12.62 38.82 13.88
N LEU A 5 11.63 39.19 13.08
CA LEU A 5 11.69 40.38 12.25
C LEU A 5 11.48 41.60 13.16
N ILE A 6 12.53 42.40 13.28
CA ILE A 6 12.57 43.64 14.06
C ILE A 6 11.72 44.68 13.33
N ALA A 7 10.61 45.08 13.96
CA ALA A 7 9.76 46.18 13.52
C ALA A 7 10.46 47.52 13.85
N THR A 8 11.08 48.15 12.85
CA THR A 8 11.55 49.54 12.95
C THR A 8 10.42 50.45 12.50
N LEU A 9 9.58 50.85 13.45
CA LEU A 9 8.57 51.89 13.27
C LEU A 9 9.30 53.24 13.09
N MET A 10 9.57 53.63 11.85
CA MET A 10 10.09 54.97 11.53
C MET A 10 8.95 55.99 11.73
N LEU A 11 8.84 56.55 12.94
CA LEU A 11 8.09 57.79 13.16
C LEU A 11 8.83 58.95 12.48
N SER A 12 8.40 59.32 11.27
CA SER A 12 8.84 60.55 10.62
C SER A 12 8.33 61.75 11.42
N THR A 13 9.24 62.36 12.18
CA THR A 13 9.03 63.64 12.86
C THR A 13 8.81 64.71 11.79
N VAL A 14 7.60 65.25 11.70
CA VAL A 14 7.33 66.44 10.89
C VAL A 14 8.07 67.61 11.53
N VAL A 15 9.21 68.01 10.94
CA VAL A 15 9.89 69.25 11.31
C VAL A 15 9.05 70.41 10.77
N LEU A 16 8.24 71.00 11.66
CA LEU A 16 7.49 72.22 11.39
C LEU A 16 8.44 73.42 11.55
N THR A 17 8.94 73.96 10.43
CA THR A 17 9.74 75.19 10.39
C THR A 17 8.89 76.37 10.85
N ALA A 18 9.17 76.88 12.06
CA ALA A 18 8.49 78.00 12.68
C ALA A 18 8.92 79.34 12.06
N GLY A 19 7.94 80.14 11.61
CA GLY A 19 8.18 81.51 11.15
C GLY A 19 6.93 82.25 10.67
N ALA A 20 5.97 82.56 11.56
CA ALA A 20 5.00 83.66 11.42
C ALA A 20 4.19 83.86 12.73
N PRO A 21 3.73 85.10 13.05
CA PRO A 21 3.29 85.46 14.40
C PRO A 21 1.90 84.94 14.79
N LEU A 22 1.79 84.71 16.09
CA LEU A 22 0.65 84.27 16.88
C LEU A 22 -0.65 85.00 16.51
N SER A 23 -1.57 84.26 15.88
CA SER A 23 -3.00 84.61 15.79
C SER A 23 -3.79 83.35 16.09
N SER A 24 -4.54 83.34 17.21
CA SER A 24 -5.60 82.38 17.55
C SER A 24 -5.50 81.01 16.86
N VAL A 25 -4.61 80.15 17.37
CA VAL A 25 -4.63 78.72 17.03
C VAL A 25 -5.78 78.10 17.82
N ASN A 26 -6.83 77.66 17.13
CA ASN A 26 -7.92 76.89 17.72
C ASN A 26 -7.38 75.54 18.22
N ALA A 27 -7.00 75.47 19.50
CA ALA A 27 -6.53 74.26 20.16
C ALA A 27 -7.54 73.10 20.03
N ASP A 28 -8.84 73.40 20.05
CA ASP A 28 -9.93 72.41 19.87
C ASP A 28 -9.83 71.64 18.53
N SER A 29 -9.32 72.27 17.46
CA SER A 29 -9.22 71.61 16.15
C SER A 29 -8.00 70.70 16.02
N THR A 30 -6.95 70.94 16.80
CA THR A 30 -5.74 70.10 16.82
C THR A 30 -5.94 68.91 17.74
N GLU A 31 -6.54 69.12 18.92
CA GLU A 31 -6.89 68.04 19.86
C GLU A 31 -7.86 67.04 19.22
N GLN A 32 -8.87 67.52 18.48
CA GLN A 32 -9.79 66.65 17.72
C GLN A 32 -9.07 65.81 16.65
N LYS A 33 -8.09 66.39 15.93
CA LYS A 33 -7.29 65.66 14.94
C LYS A 33 -6.37 64.63 15.59
N ILE A 34 -5.83 64.91 16.77
CA ILE A 34 -5.01 63.95 17.54
C ILE A 34 -5.88 62.76 17.97
N VAL A 35 -7.06 63.01 18.56
CA VAL A 35 -8.00 61.94 18.96
C VAL A 35 -8.44 61.10 17.75
N GLU A 36 -8.69 61.71 16.60
CA GLU A 36 -9.05 60.99 15.38
C GLU A 36 -7.89 60.13 14.84
N GLN A 37 -6.66 60.63 14.91
CA GLN A 37 -5.46 59.86 14.53
C GLN A 37 -5.17 58.73 15.53
N ASP A 38 -5.30 58.97 16.83
CA ASP A 38 -5.14 57.93 17.86
C ASP A 38 -6.17 56.80 17.69
N SER A 39 -7.41 57.14 17.33
CA SER A 39 -8.45 56.17 16.99
C SER A 39 -8.07 55.34 15.74
N LYS A 40 -7.57 55.98 14.68
CA LYS A 40 -7.09 55.29 13.48
C LYS A 40 -5.89 54.38 13.76
N ILE A 41 -4.95 54.83 14.58
CA ILE A 41 -3.78 54.04 15.00
C ILE A 41 -4.22 52.83 15.82
N ALA A 42 -5.15 53.02 16.75
CA ALA A 42 -5.71 51.92 17.55
C ALA A 42 -6.38 50.88 16.66
N ALA A 43 -7.22 51.31 15.71
CA ALA A 43 -7.88 50.41 14.76
C ALA A 43 -6.88 49.63 13.90
N VAL A 44 -5.87 50.30 13.32
CA VAL A 44 -4.83 49.63 12.51
C VAL A 44 -4.03 48.64 13.34
N LYS A 45 -3.76 48.94 14.61
CA LYS A 45 -3.05 48.03 15.52
C LYS A 45 -3.88 46.78 15.82
N ASP A 46 -5.19 46.93 16.03
CA ASP A 46 -6.10 45.81 16.25
C ASP A 46 -6.23 44.96 14.98
N ASP A 47 -6.39 45.57 13.81
CA ASP A 47 -6.41 44.89 12.51
C ASP A 47 -5.10 44.12 12.26
N ALA A 48 -3.95 44.71 12.60
CA ALA A 48 -2.65 44.07 12.46
C ALA A 48 -2.52 42.85 13.39
N ALA A 49 -3.02 42.95 14.63
CA ALA A 49 -3.04 41.83 15.57
C ALA A 49 -3.95 40.70 15.08
N GLN A 50 -5.11 41.02 14.52
CA GLN A 50 -6.02 40.03 13.94
C GLN A 50 -5.41 39.36 12.71
N ALA A 51 -4.81 40.13 11.78
CA ALA A 51 -4.15 39.59 10.60
C ALA A 51 -2.95 38.71 10.97
N GLN A 52 -2.14 39.10 11.96
CA GLN A 52 -1.05 38.27 12.48
C GLN A 52 -1.56 36.97 13.11
N THR A 53 -2.71 37.01 13.78
CA THR A 53 -3.33 35.82 14.37
C THR A 53 -3.77 34.83 13.29
N GLN A 54 -4.32 35.31 12.17
CA GLN A 54 -4.66 34.48 11.02
C GLN A 54 -3.41 33.84 10.39
N VAL A 55 -2.32 34.60 10.21
CA VAL A 55 -1.03 34.06 9.74
C VAL A 55 -0.56 32.93 10.66
N ASN A 56 -0.51 33.17 11.97
CA ASN A 56 -0.04 32.18 12.94
C ASN A 56 -0.91 30.90 12.95
N ALA A 57 -2.22 31.04 12.77
CA ALA A 57 -3.15 29.92 12.72
C ALA A 57 -2.88 29.03 11.49
N VAL A 58 -2.77 29.62 10.29
CA VAL A 58 -2.50 28.88 9.06
C VAL A 58 -1.07 28.29 9.06
N GLU A 59 -0.08 29.01 9.58
CA GLU A 59 1.29 28.48 9.73
C GLU A 59 1.31 27.22 10.63
N SER A 60 0.53 27.23 11.71
CA SER A 60 0.40 26.07 12.61
C SER A 60 -0.25 24.87 11.91
N GLN A 61 -1.27 25.10 11.08
CA GLN A 61 -1.92 24.06 10.28
C GLN A 61 -0.96 23.46 9.24
N VAL A 62 -0.23 24.31 8.49
CA VAL A 62 0.80 23.89 7.54
C VAL A 62 1.89 23.06 8.23
N ALA A 63 2.37 23.51 9.39
CA ALA A 63 3.38 22.78 10.16
C ALA A 63 2.86 21.40 10.63
N THR A 64 1.61 21.34 11.08
CA THR A 64 0.97 20.09 11.51
C THR A 64 0.80 19.11 10.35
N LEU A 65 0.35 19.58 9.18
CA LEU A 65 0.22 18.77 7.97
C LEU A 65 1.56 18.21 7.52
N LYS A 66 2.61 19.05 7.47
CA LYS A 66 3.97 18.61 7.12
C LYS A 66 4.51 17.55 8.09
N ALA A 67 4.27 17.72 9.39
CA ALA A 67 4.67 16.73 10.39
C ALA A 67 3.92 15.39 10.21
N LYS A 68 2.62 15.45 9.90
CA LYS A 68 1.79 14.28 9.63
C LYS A 68 2.27 13.53 8.38
N GLN A 69 2.52 14.24 7.27
CA GLN A 69 3.07 13.66 6.04
C GLN A 69 4.41 12.95 6.31
N SER A 70 5.33 13.58 7.03
CA SER A 70 6.62 12.97 7.37
C SER A 70 6.46 11.72 8.23
N SER A 71 5.52 11.72 9.19
CA SER A 71 5.22 10.54 10.00
C SER A 71 4.66 9.40 9.16
N MET A 72 3.73 9.69 8.25
CA MET A 72 3.08 8.70 7.40
C MET A 72 4.05 8.12 6.36
N GLN A 73 4.92 8.94 5.76
CA GLN A 73 5.99 8.47 4.87
C GLN A 73 6.89 7.46 5.57
N LYS A 74 7.33 7.75 6.81
CA LYS A 74 8.14 6.81 7.61
C LYS A 74 7.39 5.52 7.94
N GLN A 75 6.08 5.59 8.17
CA GLN A 75 5.26 4.41 8.39
C GLN A 75 5.16 3.56 7.12
N VAL A 76 4.95 4.18 5.95
CA VAL A 76 4.95 3.50 4.65
C VAL A 76 6.29 2.81 4.40
N GLU A 77 7.41 3.51 4.56
CA GLU A 77 8.75 2.93 4.40
C GLU A 77 8.97 1.72 5.32
N LYS A 78 8.59 1.86 6.60
CA LYS A 78 8.71 0.77 7.59
C LYS A 78 7.86 -0.44 7.21
N LEU A 79 6.62 -0.23 6.78
CA LEU A 79 5.71 -1.32 6.40
C LEU A 79 6.22 -2.04 5.15
N LEU A 80 6.70 -1.30 4.14
CA LEU A 80 7.29 -1.88 2.93
C LEU A 80 8.53 -2.73 3.24
N GLU A 81 9.38 -2.27 4.16
CA GLU A 81 10.56 -3.05 4.59
C GLU A 81 10.15 -4.33 5.35
N GLN A 82 9.16 -4.23 6.24
CA GLN A 82 8.62 -5.40 6.93
C GLN A 82 8.04 -6.41 5.95
N GLN A 83 7.28 -5.94 4.96
CA GLN A 83 6.72 -6.79 3.91
C GLN A 83 7.80 -7.51 3.12
N LYS A 84 8.84 -6.79 2.69
CA LYS A 84 9.99 -7.36 1.98
C LYS A 84 10.66 -8.48 2.80
N ILE A 85 10.98 -8.21 4.07
CA ILE A 85 11.58 -9.20 4.97
C ILE A 85 10.68 -10.42 5.14
N GLN A 86 9.36 -10.21 5.27
CA GLN A 86 8.42 -11.31 5.41
C GLN A 86 8.31 -12.14 4.13
N SER A 87 8.29 -11.52 2.95
CA SER A 87 8.31 -12.23 1.67
C SER A 87 9.58 -13.08 1.50
N GLU A 88 10.76 -12.56 1.89
CA GLU A 88 12.01 -13.33 1.90
C GLU A 88 11.94 -14.53 2.86
N GLN A 89 11.33 -14.36 4.04
CA GLN A 89 11.12 -15.43 5.01
C GLN A 89 10.12 -16.48 4.50
N ILE A 90 9.05 -16.06 3.81
CA ILE A 90 8.07 -16.97 3.19
C ILE A 90 8.78 -17.84 2.16
N LEU A 91 9.56 -17.25 1.25
CA LEU A 91 10.31 -18.01 0.23
C LEU A 91 11.25 -19.05 0.85
N LYS A 92 11.94 -18.69 1.93
CA LYS A 92 12.81 -19.64 2.64
C LYS A 92 12.00 -20.77 3.28
N LEU A 93 10.91 -20.45 3.95
CA LEU A 93 10.05 -21.45 4.58
C LEU A 93 9.41 -22.38 3.56
N ASP A 94 8.93 -21.85 2.42
CA ASP A 94 8.36 -22.68 1.35
C ASP A 94 9.39 -23.67 0.80
N LYS A 95 10.65 -23.25 0.62
CA LYS A 95 11.73 -24.16 0.23
C LYS A 95 12.01 -25.23 1.28
N ASP A 96 12.11 -24.85 2.55
CA ASP A 96 12.34 -25.80 3.66
C ASP A 96 11.17 -26.80 3.77
N ILE A 97 9.94 -26.35 3.55
CA ILE A 97 8.71 -27.16 3.50
C ILE A 97 8.76 -28.14 2.33
N GLU A 98 9.15 -27.70 1.13
CA GLU A 98 9.25 -28.54 -0.06
C GLU A 98 10.30 -29.66 0.13
N GLU A 99 11.51 -29.30 0.57
CA GLU A 99 12.58 -30.27 0.86
C GLU A 99 12.15 -31.29 1.93
N ARG A 100 11.46 -30.82 2.98
CA ARG A 100 10.92 -31.68 4.03
C ARG A 100 9.80 -32.59 3.53
N SER A 101 8.91 -32.08 2.68
CA SER A 101 7.85 -32.89 2.05
C SER A 101 8.43 -34.03 1.23
N HIS A 102 9.46 -33.78 0.41
CA HIS A 102 10.11 -34.84 -0.38
C HIS A 102 10.78 -35.89 0.50
N ALA A 103 11.44 -35.48 1.58
CA ALA A 103 12.07 -36.42 2.49
C ALA A 103 11.04 -37.24 3.29
N LEU A 104 9.94 -36.64 3.74
CA LEU A 104 8.81 -37.35 4.35
C LEU A 104 8.16 -38.33 3.36
N GLU A 105 8.00 -37.94 2.10
CA GLU A 105 7.45 -38.79 1.05
C GLU A 105 8.36 -40.00 0.78
N ALA A 106 9.67 -39.78 0.66
CA ALA A 106 10.65 -40.85 0.48
C ALA A 106 10.66 -41.82 1.68
N GLN A 107 10.54 -41.29 2.91
CA GLN A 107 10.43 -42.10 4.12
C GLN A 107 9.12 -42.90 4.15
N ALA A 108 7.99 -42.30 3.80
CA ALA A 108 6.70 -42.97 3.74
C ALA A 108 6.70 -44.08 2.68
N ARG A 109 7.18 -43.80 1.46
CA ARG A 109 7.33 -44.79 0.39
C ARG A 109 8.28 -45.92 0.79
N SER A 110 9.40 -45.61 1.45
CA SER A 110 10.33 -46.64 1.95
C SER A 110 9.67 -47.51 3.03
N ALA A 111 8.95 -46.91 3.98
CA ALA A 111 8.21 -47.64 4.99
C ALA A 111 7.10 -48.51 4.39
N GLN A 112 6.50 -48.12 3.27
CA GLN A 112 5.45 -48.90 2.60
C GLN A 112 6.01 -50.00 1.69
N THR A 113 7.05 -49.72 0.91
CA THR A 113 7.62 -50.65 -0.08
C THR A 113 8.63 -51.62 0.53
N ASN A 114 9.48 -51.16 1.45
CA ASN A 114 10.41 -52.03 2.21
C ASN A 114 9.79 -52.59 3.49
N GLY A 115 8.61 -52.09 3.88
CA GLY A 115 7.94 -52.40 5.14
C GLY A 115 6.54 -52.98 5.00
N LEU A 116 6.34 -53.96 4.11
CA LEU A 116 5.30 -54.96 4.38
C LEU A 116 5.54 -55.43 5.82
N ALA A 117 4.54 -55.29 6.69
CA ALA A 117 4.65 -55.50 8.14
C ALA A 117 5.34 -56.83 8.50
N THR A 118 5.25 -57.83 7.62
CA THR A 118 5.99 -59.10 7.65
C THR A 118 7.51 -58.96 7.69
N SER A 119 8.14 -58.01 6.99
CA SER A 119 9.61 -57.87 6.87
C SER A 119 10.28 -57.21 8.08
N TYR A 120 9.62 -56.25 8.73
CA TYR A 120 10.13 -55.64 9.96
C TYR A 120 9.83 -56.49 11.20
N ILE A 121 8.65 -57.12 11.24
CA ILE A 121 8.32 -58.13 12.25
C ILE A 121 9.26 -59.34 12.11
N SER A 122 9.49 -59.84 10.88
CA SER A 122 10.47 -60.91 10.66
C SER A 122 11.90 -60.46 10.96
N ALA A 123 12.32 -59.23 10.66
CA ALA A 123 13.65 -58.75 11.04
C ALA A 123 13.87 -58.63 12.56
N ILE A 124 12.81 -58.42 13.35
CA ILE A 124 12.84 -58.46 14.81
C ILE A 124 12.85 -59.93 15.28
N LEU A 125 12.02 -60.80 14.69
CA LEU A 125 11.92 -62.24 15.03
C LEU A 125 13.16 -63.06 14.60
N ASP A 126 13.78 -62.75 13.46
CA ASP A 126 15.03 -63.35 12.94
C ASP A 126 16.28 -62.70 13.56
N SER A 127 16.12 -61.78 14.50
CA SER A 127 17.28 -61.19 15.17
C SER A 127 17.98 -62.26 16.03
N LYS A 128 19.25 -62.53 15.71
CA LYS A 128 20.06 -63.62 16.31
C LYS A 128 20.27 -63.50 17.84
N SER A 129 19.77 -62.45 18.50
CA SER A 129 19.81 -62.26 19.96
C SER A 129 18.77 -61.21 20.43
N LEU A 130 18.31 -61.33 21.68
CA LEU A 130 17.41 -60.36 22.34
C LEU A 130 17.98 -58.93 22.34
N THR A 131 19.30 -58.78 22.45
CA THR A 131 19.99 -57.47 22.38
C THR A 131 19.85 -56.83 20.99
N ASN A 132 19.94 -57.62 19.92
CA ASN A 132 19.75 -57.12 18.54
C ASN A 132 18.29 -56.73 18.28
N ALA A 133 17.31 -57.46 18.84
CA ALA A 133 15.90 -57.07 18.81
C ALA A 133 15.67 -55.72 19.49
N ILE A 134 16.20 -55.54 20.71
CA ILE A 134 16.07 -54.28 21.48
C ILE A 134 16.71 -53.11 20.73
N GLN A 135 17.90 -53.29 20.15
CA GLN A 135 18.55 -52.24 19.36
C GLN A 135 17.73 -51.84 18.14
N LYS A 136 17.12 -52.80 17.42
CA LYS A 136 16.24 -52.52 16.29
C LYS A 136 14.97 -51.78 16.72
N ILE A 137 14.34 -52.18 17.84
CA ILE A 137 13.16 -51.50 18.39
C ILE A 137 13.51 -50.06 18.81
N THR A 138 14.64 -49.85 19.49
CA THR A 138 15.10 -48.51 19.87
C THR A 138 15.39 -47.67 18.62
N ALA A 139 16.05 -48.23 17.60
CA ALA A 139 16.28 -47.52 16.34
C ALA A 139 14.98 -47.16 15.62
N MET A 140 14.00 -48.07 15.58
CA MET A 140 12.66 -47.80 15.02
C MET A 140 11.93 -46.70 15.79
N SER A 141 12.00 -46.72 17.14
CA SER A 141 11.43 -45.68 17.99
C SER A 141 12.10 -44.32 17.75
N THR A 142 13.42 -44.28 17.61
CA THR A 142 14.17 -43.06 17.27
C THR A 142 13.76 -42.52 15.89
N VAL A 143 13.64 -43.38 14.89
CA VAL A 143 13.19 -42.99 13.53
C VAL A 143 11.74 -42.49 13.57
N ALA A 144 10.83 -43.20 14.23
CA ALA A 144 9.45 -42.78 14.38
C ALA A 144 9.33 -41.42 15.11
N GLY A 145 10.15 -41.21 16.15
CA GLY A 145 10.25 -39.93 16.86
C GLY A 145 10.77 -38.80 15.98
N ALA A 146 11.80 -39.05 15.17
CA ALA A 146 12.32 -38.07 14.21
C ALA A 146 11.30 -37.72 13.13
N ASN A 147 10.58 -38.72 12.59
CA ASN A 147 9.53 -38.50 11.59
C ASN A 147 8.36 -37.70 12.18
N LYS A 148 7.96 -37.99 13.41
CA LYS A 148 6.96 -37.20 14.13
C LYS A 148 7.39 -35.75 14.29
N ALA A 149 8.63 -35.50 14.74
CA ALA A 149 9.15 -34.15 14.88
C ALA A 149 9.21 -33.40 13.53
N MET A 150 9.52 -34.11 12.45
CA MET A 150 9.55 -33.56 11.09
C MET A 150 8.15 -33.16 10.61
N ILE A 151 7.12 -33.97 10.90
CA ILE A 151 5.71 -33.64 10.61
C ILE A 151 5.25 -32.44 11.45
N GLU A 152 5.56 -32.41 12.75
CA GLU A 152 5.21 -31.30 13.63
C GLU A 152 5.86 -29.99 13.18
N GLN A 153 7.14 -30.03 12.77
CA GLN A 153 7.84 -28.87 12.21
C GLN A 153 7.23 -28.45 10.88
N GLN A 154 6.80 -29.39 10.03
CA GLN A 154 6.11 -29.11 8.77
C GLN A 154 4.81 -28.34 9.00
N GLU A 155 3.98 -28.82 9.92
CA GLU A 155 2.73 -28.15 10.26
C GLU A 155 2.97 -26.75 10.83
N GLN A 156 4.00 -26.59 11.66
CA GLN A 156 4.34 -25.28 12.24
C GLN A 156 4.83 -24.30 11.17
N ASP A 157 5.70 -24.74 10.25
CA ASP A 157 6.20 -23.89 9.18
C ASP A 157 5.08 -23.50 8.19
N GLN A 158 4.17 -24.43 7.87
CA GLN A 158 2.97 -24.12 7.07
C GLN A 158 2.09 -23.06 7.74
N LYS A 159 1.84 -23.18 9.06
CA LYS A 159 1.11 -22.16 9.82
C LYS A 159 1.84 -20.82 9.82
N ASN A 160 3.17 -20.84 9.95
CA ASN A 160 3.99 -19.63 9.92
C ASN A 160 3.93 -18.93 8.56
N VAL A 161 3.94 -19.68 7.45
CA VAL A 161 3.78 -19.15 6.10
C VAL A 161 2.41 -18.48 5.96
N GLN A 162 1.32 -19.15 6.33
CA GLN A 162 -0.02 -18.58 6.23
C GLN A 162 -0.18 -17.31 7.08
N ALA A 163 0.35 -17.32 8.31
CA ALA A 163 0.32 -16.13 9.17
C ALA A 163 1.09 -14.95 8.54
N LYS A 164 2.25 -15.21 7.91
CA LYS A 164 3.05 -14.16 7.24
C LYS A 164 2.37 -13.66 5.96
N LEU A 165 1.76 -14.54 5.16
CA LEU A 165 1.02 -14.16 3.96
C LEU A 165 -0.14 -13.23 4.30
N LYS A 166 -0.94 -13.60 5.31
CA LYS A 166 -2.04 -12.76 5.79
C LYS A 166 -1.53 -11.42 6.34
N ASP A 167 -0.48 -11.44 7.15
CA ASP A 167 0.10 -10.22 7.72
C ASP A 167 0.72 -9.31 6.63
N ASN A 168 1.32 -9.87 5.58
CA ASN A 168 1.77 -9.12 4.39
C ASN A 168 0.61 -8.47 3.66
N MET A 169 -0.49 -9.20 3.46
CA MET A 169 -1.70 -8.71 2.81
C MET A 169 -2.37 -7.57 3.61
N ASP A 170 -2.45 -7.71 4.93
CA ASP A 170 -2.99 -6.67 5.82
C ASP A 170 -2.09 -5.42 5.79
N LYS A 171 -0.76 -5.57 5.82
CA LYS A 171 0.18 -4.45 5.60
C LYS A 171 0.03 -3.82 4.23
N TYR A 172 -0.31 -4.60 3.19
CA TYR A 172 -0.43 -4.08 1.83
C TYR A 172 -1.65 -3.18 1.69
N ALA A 173 -2.75 -3.56 2.34
CA ALA A 173 -3.92 -2.73 2.47
C ALA A 173 -3.60 -1.43 3.24
N GLU A 174 -2.85 -1.53 4.34
CA GLU A 174 -2.48 -0.36 5.14
C GLU A 174 -1.53 0.60 4.40
N VAL A 175 -0.51 0.09 3.70
CA VAL A 175 0.36 0.90 2.84
C VAL A 175 -0.45 1.62 1.77
N THR A 176 -1.38 0.92 1.12
CA THR A 176 -2.25 1.52 0.09
C THR A 176 -3.09 2.65 0.68
N ARG A 177 -3.69 2.42 1.86
CA ARG A 177 -4.48 3.43 2.58
C ARG A 177 -3.64 4.66 2.96
N LEU A 178 -2.44 4.45 3.50
CA LEU A 178 -1.52 5.52 3.88
C LEU A 178 -1.05 6.34 2.66
N GLN A 179 -0.81 5.69 1.52
CA GLN A 179 -0.46 6.37 0.26
C GLN A 179 -1.61 7.25 -0.26
N GLN A 180 -2.85 6.75 -0.18
CA GLN A 180 -4.03 7.55 -0.53
C GLN A 180 -4.21 8.75 0.41
N GLU A 181 -4.03 8.56 1.73
CA GLU A 181 -4.08 9.68 2.68
C GLU A 181 -2.93 10.68 2.48
N LEU A 182 -1.73 10.23 2.09
CA LEU A 182 -0.62 11.11 1.75
C LEU A 182 -0.94 11.98 0.53
N SER A 183 -1.58 11.40 -0.49
CA SER A 183 -2.04 12.16 -1.67
C SER A 183 -3.06 13.21 -1.26
N SER A 184 -4.09 12.83 -0.50
CA SER A 184 -5.11 13.76 -0.02
C SER A 184 -4.52 14.89 0.85
N GLN A 185 -3.53 14.57 1.69
CA GLN A 185 -2.82 15.58 2.49
C GLN A 185 -1.92 16.48 1.65
N ALA A 186 -1.41 16.03 0.51
CA ALA A 186 -0.64 16.89 -0.39
C ALA A 186 -1.55 17.97 -1.00
N ASP A 187 -2.77 17.61 -1.41
CA ASP A 187 -3.76 18.56 -1.92
C ASP A 187 -4.23 19.54 -0.83
N GLU A 188 -4.41 19.04 0.40
CA GLU A 188 -4.73 19.89 1.56
C GLU A 188 -3.59 20.85 1.89
N LEU A 189 -2.35 20.38 1.88
CA LEU A 189 -1.17 21.21 2.13
C LEU A 189 -1.04 22.31 1.09
N ALA A 190 -1.21 22.00 -0.20
CA ALA A 190 -1.15 22.99 -1.27
C ALA A 190 -2.21 24.10 -1.06
N THR A 191 -3.42 23.73 -0.65
CA THR A 191 -4.50 24.67 -0.32
C THR A 191 -4.12 25.56 0.87
N GLN A 192 -3.58 24.96 1.94
CA GLN A 192 -3.16 25.70 3.15
C GLN A 192 -1.97 26.63 2.89
N GLU A 193 -1.01 26.24 2.04
CA GLU A 193 0.11 27.10 1.64
C GLU A 193 -0.36 28.30 0.80
N ALA A 194 -1.35 28.10 -0.08
CA ALA A 194 -1.98 29.21 -0.81
C ALA A 194 -2.72 30.17 0.13
N GLN A 195 -3.48 29.64 1.09
CA GLN A 195 -4.15 30.46 2.13
C GLN A 195 -3.16 31.19 3.04
N LEU A 196 -2.02 30.57 3.35
CA LEU A 196 -0.96 31.20 4.13
C LEU A 196 -0.41 32.43 3.40
N LYS A 197 -0.18 32.33 2.08
CA LYS A 197 0.26 33.45 1.26
C LYS A 197 -0.75 34.61 1.29
N VAL A 198 -2.05 34.31 1.20
CA VAL A 198 -3.11 35.32 1.34
C VAL A 198 -3.04 36.01 2.71
N ALA A 199 -2.94 35.24 3.80
CA ALA A 199 -2.87 35.79 5.15
C ALA A 199 -1.63 36.68 5.35
N GLN A 200 -0.47 36.27 4.81
CA GLN A 200 0.77 37.03 4.87
C GLN A 200 0.69 38.34 4.08
N LEU A 201 0.08 38.32 2.89
CA LEU A 201 -0.13 39.54 2.10
C LEU A 201 -1.13 40.48 2.77
N ASN A 202 -2.20 39.94 3.36
CA ASN A 202 -3.16 40.73 4.14
C ASN A 202 -2.48 41.43 5.33
N TYR A 203 -1.69 40.68 6.11
CA TYR A 203 -0.93 41.26 7.22
C TYR A 203 0.03 42.36 6.76
N GLN A 204 0.79 42.13 5.68
CA GLN A 204 1.70 43.13 5.11
C GLN A 204 0.99 44.39 4.62
N ALA A 205 -0.19 44.25 4.01
CA ALA A 205 -1.01 45.37 3.55
C ALA A 205 -1.59 46.17 4.74
N THR A 206 -1.93 45.51 5.84
CA THR A 206 -2.44 46.15 7.06
C THR A 206 -1.38 46.98 7.78
N ILE A 207 -0.13 46.49 7.86
CA ILE A 207 0.94 47.19 8.59
C ILE A 207 1.71 48.22 7.75
N THR A 208 1.49 48.25 6.44
CA THR A 208 2.14 49.17 5.51
C THR A 208 1.49 50.56 5.58
N SER A 209 2.30 51.60 5.76
CA SER A 209 1.88 53.01 5.70
C SER A 209 2.09 53.67 4.33
N GLU A 210 2.85 53.04 3.44
CA GLU A 210 3.11 53.51 2.08
C GLU A 210 1.94 53.16 1.16
N GLU A 211 1.16 54.16 0.74
CA GLU A 211 -0.07 53.94 -0.04
C GLU A 211 0.18 53.19 -1.37
N GLY A 212 1.25 53.53 -2.10
CA GLY A 212 1.59 52.84 -3.34
C GLY A 212 1.91 51.36 -3.13
N LYS A 213 2.65 51.04 -2.07
CA LYS A 213 2.98 49.66 -1.69
C LYS A 213 1.76 48.90 -1.17
N LYS A 214 0.85 49.59 -0.47
CA LYS A 214 -0.41 49.00 -0.01
C LYS A 214 -1.27 48.55 -1.19
N GLN A 215 -1.39 49.38 -2.23
CA GLN A 215 -2.12 49.03 -3.45
C GLN A 215 -1.48 47.82 -4.17
N GLU A 216 -0.16 47.78 -4.26
CA GLU A 216 0.57 46.63 -4.81
C GLU A 216 0.29 45.33 -4.02
N LEU A 217 0.39 45.38 -2.69
CA LEU A 217 0.13 44.22 -1.82
C LEU A 217 -1.32 43.75 -1.90
N LEU A 218 -2.29 44.66 -2.06
CA LEU A 218 -3.69 44.31 -2.26
C LEU A 218 -3.93 43.64 -3.62
N ALA A 219 -3.24 44.08 -4.68
CA ALA A 219 -3.29 43.41 -5.98
C ALA A 219 -2.69 41.99 -5.90
N GLN A 220 -1.52 41.84 -5.29
CA GLN A 220 -0.91 40.52 -5.05
C GLN A 220 -1.79 39.61 -4.19
N LYS A 221 -2.50 40.18 -3.20
CA LYS A 221 -3.45 39.44 -2.37
C LYS A 221 -4.61 38.91 -3.19
N ALA A 222 -5.19 39.71 -4.08
CA ALA A 222 -6.29 39.28 -4.95
C ALA A 222 -5.87 38.11 -5.87
N GLU A 223 -4.66 38.19 -6.45
CA GLU A 223 -4.10 37.07 -7.22
C GLU A 223 -3.88 35.81 -6.36
N ALA A 224 -3.38 35.98 -5.14
CA ALA A 224 -3.19 34.86 -4.22
C ALA A 224 -4.53 34.24 -3.75
N GLU A 225 -5.57 35.05 -3.58
CA GLU A 225 -6.93 34.58 -3.25
C GLU A 225 -7.52 33.76 -4.40
N GLN A 226 -7.33 34.20 -5.64
CA GLN A 226 -7.74 33.42 -6.80
C GLN A 226 -6.98 32.08 -6.85
N ALA A 227 -5.67 32.08 -6.68
CA ALA A 227 -4.88 30.85 -6.65
C ALA A 227 -5.29 29.90 -5.50
N ALA A 228 -5.64 30.44 -4.33
CA ALA A 228 -6.13 29.64 -3.20
C ALA A 228 -7.52 29.04 -3.48
N GLN A 229 -8.40 29.76 -4.20
CA GLN A 229 -9.68 29.23 -4.65
C GLN A 229 -9.48 28.12 -5.68
N GLU A 230 -8.60 28.30 -6.66
CA GLU A 230 -8.27 27.28 -7.66
C GLU A 230 -7.71 26.01 -7.01
N ALA A 231 -6.78 26.14 -6.05
CA ALA A 231 -6.25 25.02 -5.28
C ALA A 231 -7.36 24.26 -4.51
N LEU A 232 -8.28 24.99 -3.87
CA LEU A 232 -9.41 24.39 -3.16
C LEU A 232 -10.37 23.66 -4.12
N GLN A 233 -10.61 24.20 -5.31
CA GLN A 233 -11.46 23.53 -6.31
C GLN A 233 -10.79 22.27 -6.86
N ALA A 234 -9.48 22.32 -7.13
CA ALA A 234 -8.70 21.16 -7.53
C ALA A 234 -8.74 20.06 -6.47
N GLN A 235 -8.55 20.41 -5.18
CA GLN A 235 -8.68 19.47 -4.07
C GLN A 235 -10.06 18.81 -4.02
N LYS A 236 -11.14 19.59 -4.19
CA LYS A 236 -12.52 19.06 -4.20
C LYS A 236 -12.77 18.14 -5.39
N ALA A 237 -12.26 18.50 -6.58
CA ALA A 237 -12.38 17.67 -7.77
C ALA A 237 -11.65 16.32 -7.59
N ALA A 238 -10.41 16.34 -7.08
CA ALA A 238 -9.65 15.13 -6.80
C ALA A 238 -10.34 14.20 -5.78
N ALA A 239 -10.96 14.78 -4.74
CA ALA A 239 -11.74 14.03 -3.77
C ALA A 239 -13.02 13.42 -4.38
N GLN A 240 -13.68 14.11 -5.31
CA GLN A 240 -14.87 13.62 -6.00
C GLN A 240 -14.54 12.50 -7.00
N GLU A 241 -13.47 12.64 -7.78
CA GLU A 241 -13.04 11.61 -8.74
C GLU A 241 -12.66 10.30 -8.01
N SER A 242 -11.98 10.42 -6.88
CA SER A 242 -11.66 9.27 -6.01
C SER A 242 -12.91 8.56 -5.46
N ALA A 243 -13.98 9.30 -5.18
CA ALA A 243 -15.25 8.75 -4.69
C ALA A 243 -16.09 8.11 -5.81
N VAL A 244 -16.10 8.69 -7.01
CA VAL A 244 -16.85 8.17 -8.17
C VAL A 244 -16.23 6.88 -8.70
N VAL A 245 -14.89 6.76 -8.75
CA VAL A 245 -14.21 5.50 -9.13
C VAL A 245 -14.54 4.36 -8.16
N GLN A 246 -14.75 4.65 -6.87
CA GLN A 246 -15.21 3.65 -5.90
C GLN A 246 -16.69 3.27 -6.08
N GLN A 247 -17.52 4.18 -6.60
CA GLN A 247 -18.98 4.00 -6.73
C GLN A 247 -19.41 3.40 -8.09
N GLU A 248 -18.72 3.72 -9.18
CA GLU A 248 -18.94 3.12 -10.51
C GLU A 248 -18.43 1.68 -10.58
N LYS A 249 -17.32 1.36 -9.90
CA LYS A 249 -16.86 -0.04 -9.71
C LYS A 249 -17.85 -0.92 -8.95
N ALA A 250 -18.74 -0.33 -8.13
CA ALA A 250 -19.83 -1.05 -7.48
C ALA A 250 -21.07 -1.27 -8.37
N LYS A 251 -21.16 -0.57 -9.52
CA LYS A 251 -22.26 -0.70 -10.48
C LYS A 251 -21.91 -1.58 -11.69
N GLU A 252 -20.66 -1.61 -12.14
CA GLU A 252 -20.24 -2.48 -13.24
C GLU A 252 -20.22 -3.98 -12.89
N THR A 253 -20.19 -4.34 -11.60
CA THR A 253 -20.31 -5.74 -11.15
C THR A 253 -21.68 -6.38 -11.39
N VAL A 254 -22.67 -5.63 -11.93
CA VAL A 254 -24.04 -6.14 -12.14
C VAL A 254 -24.41 -6.27 -13.63
N SER A 255 -23.68 -5.69 -14.59
CA SER A 255 -24.19 -5.60 -15.98
C SER A 255 -23.39 -6.25 -17.11
N GLU A 256 -22.20 -6.81 -16.91
CA GLU A 256 -21.49 -7.45 -18.04
C GLU A 256 -20.60 -8.61 -17.58
N ASN A 257 -21.19 -9.81 -17.49
CA ASN A 257 -20.53 -11.04 -17.91
C ASN A 257 -21.53 -12.22 -17.88
N LYS A 258 -22.18 -12.43 -19.03
CA LYS A 258 -22.78 -13.72 -19.35
C LYS A 258 -21.63 -14.65 -19.79
N PRO A 259 -21.29 -15.71 -19.03
CA PRO A 259 -20.20 -16.60 -19.38
C PRO A 259 -20.56 -17.37 -20.66
N ASN A 260 -19.58 -17.51 -21.56
CA ASN A 260 -19.67 -18.54 -22.60
C ASN A 260 -19.53 -19.91 -21.91
N PRO A 261 -20.37 -20.92 -22.19
CA PRO A 261 -20.38 -22.16 -21.42
C PRO A 261 -19.10 -22.95 -21.66
N VAL A 262 -18.30 -23.16 -20.61
CA VAL A 262 -17.32 -24.24 -20.58
C VAL A 262 -18.11 -25.55 -20.42
N ALA A 263 -17.93 -26.46 -21.37
CA ALA A 263 -18.58 -27.76 -21.39
C ALA A 263 -18.31 -28.54 -20.08
N PRO A 264 -19.32 -29.21 -19.50
CA PRO A 264 -19.10 -30.07 -18.34
C PRO A 264 -18.23 -31.28 -18.71
N PRO A 265 -17.34 -31.75 -17.81
CA PRO A 265 -16.67 -33.02 -18.02
C PRO A 265 -17.72 -34.14 -18.05
N VAL A 266 -17.61 -34.99 -19.08
CA VAL A 266 -18.42 -36.17 -19.29
C VAL A 266 -18.31 -37.08 -18.07
N ILE A 267 -19.44 -37.31 -17.40
CA ILE A 267 -19.65 -38.41 -16.46
C ILE A 267 -19.87 -39.69 -17.27
N ASP A 268 -18.92 -40.61 -17.20
CA ASP A 268 -19.08 -41.98 -17.67
C ASP A 268 -19.62 -42.83 -16.51
N GLU A 269 -20.91 -43.16 -16.56
CA GLU A 269 -21.53 -44.17 -15.70
C GLU A 269 -21.23 -45.56 -16.27
N GLY A 270 -20.29 -46.28 -15.63
CA GLY A 270 -19.86 -47.60 -16.10
C GLY A 270 -19.35 -48.52 -15.00
N ASN A 271 -20.28 -49.05 -14.20
CA ASN A 271 -20.29 -50.37 -13.56
C ASN A 271 -19.15 -50.78 -12.57
N GLN A 272 -19.58 -51.12 -11.35
CA GLN A 272 -18.78 -51.71 -10.29
C GLN A 272 -18.23 -53.10 -10.67
N THR A 273 -16.92 -53.28 -10.56
CA THR A 273 -16.30 -54.55 -10.21
C THR A 273 -15.33 -54.31 -9.05
N VAL A 274 -15.66 -54.90 -7.90
CA VAL A 274 -14.85 -54.93 -6.69
C VAL A 274 -13.57 -55.74 -6.92
N ASP A 275 -12.41 -55.10 -6.77
CA ASP A 275 -11.10 -55.74 -6.64
C ASP A 275 -10.49 -55.32 -5.29
N PRO A 276 -10.11 -56.25 -4.39
CA PRO A 276 -9.51 -55.91 -3.10
C PRO A 276 -8.02 -55.66 -3.28
N GLY A 277 -7.66 -54.44 -3.71
CA GLY A 277 -6.29 -53.99 -3.86
C GLY A 277 -5.99 -52.78 -2.96
N VAL A 278 -5.30 -53.05 -1.85
CA VAL A 278 -4.47 -52.15 -1.01
C VAL A 278 -4.73 -50.65 -1.18
N ASP A 279 -5.38 -50.03 -0.17
CA ASP A 279 -5.47 -48.58 0.00
C ASP A 279 -4.09 -47.93 -0.20
N GLU A 280 -3.92 -47.27 -1.34
CA GLU A 280 -2.83 -46.34 -1.61
C GLU A 280 -3.04 -45.12 -0.69
N PRO A 281 -2.08 -44.77 0.17
CA PRO A 281 -2.22 -43.59 1.00
C PRO A 281 -2.08 -42.35 0.14
N THR A 282 -3.03 -41.44 0.34
CA THR A 282 -3.09 -40.11 -0.27
C THR A 282 -1.74 -39.38 -0.21
N PRO A 283 -1.32 -38.67 -1.28
CA PRO A 283 -0.05 -37.96 -1.32
C PRO A 283 0.05 -36.88 -0.22
N PRO A 284 1.27 -36.51 0.21
CA PRO A 284 1.48 -35.63 1.35
C PRO A 284 1.03 -34.20 1.02
N ILE A 285 0.35 -33.59 2.01
CA ILE A 285 -0.11 -32.19 2.13
C ILE A 285 0.33 -31.29 0.97
N THR A 286 -0.45 -31.30 -0.10
CA THR A 286 -0.46 -30.24 -1.11
C THR A 286 -0.76 -28.93 -0.41
N ASN A 287 -0.09 -27.82 -0.81
CA ASN A 287 -0.45 -26.48 -0.35
C ASN A 287 -1.99 -26.35 -0.32
N PRO A 288 -2.59 -25.92 0.81
CA PRO A 288 -4.03 -25.81 0.90
C PRO A 288 -4.53 -24.97 -0.27
N LYS A 289 -5.52 -25.49 -1.00
CA LYS A 289 -6.13 -24.79 -2.13
C LYS A 289 -6.47 -23.36 -1.68
N PRO A 290 -6.03 -22.31 -2.40
CA PRO A 290 -6.31 -20.95 -1.99
C PRO A 290 -7.83 -20.73 -1.89
N PRO A 291 -8.30 -19.95 -0.89
CA PRO A 291 -9.71 -19.71 -0.70
C PRO A 291 -10.31 -18.92 -1.87
N VAL A 292 -11.64 -18.89 -2.00
CA VAL A 292 -12.34 -18.02 -2.96
C VAL A 292 -13.03 -16.89 -2.20
N SER A 293 -13.04 -15.69 -2.77
CA SER A 293 -13.69 -14.52 -2.16
C SER A 293 -14.82 -14.00 -3.06
N PRO A 294 -16.02 -13.69 -2.51
CA PRO A 294 -17.13 -13.15 -3.29
C PRO A 294 -16.92 -11.68 -3.69
N THR A 295 -15.98 -10.98 -3.07
CA THR A 295 -15.61 -9.59 -3.36
C THR A 295 -14.12 -9.47 -3.55
N ASN A 296 -13.65 -8.45 -4.28
CA ASN A 296 -12.22 -8.22 -4.50
C ASN A 296 -11.50 -8.10 -3.15
N PRO A 297 -10.61 -9.05 -2.80
CA PRO A 297 -9.96 -9.05 -1.49
C PRO A 297 -8.72 -8.14 -1.47
N TYR A 298 -8.35 -7.57 -2.62
CA TYR A 298 -7.13 -6.79 -2.77
C TYR A 298 -7.37 -5.28 -2.63
N PRO A 299 -6.36 -4.53 -2.15
CA PRO A 299 -6.50 -3.09 -1.99
C PRO A 299 -6.81 -2.41 -3.34
N PRO A 300 -7.84 -1.55 -3.42
CA PRO A 300 -8.21 -0.87 -4.66
C PRO A 300 -7.04 -0.09 -5.27
N GLY A 301 -6.95 -0.10 -6.60
CA GLY A 301 -5.89 0.62 -7.31
C GLY A 301 -4.55 -0.10 -7.29
N GLN A 302 -4.47 -1.35 -6.81
CA GLN A 302 -3.26 -2.17 -6.85
C GLN A 302 -3.26 -3.18 -8.00
N CYS A 303 -2.06 -3.66 -8.38
CA CYS A 303 -1.90 -4.65 -9.45
C CYS A 303 -2.64 -5.97 -9.19
N THR A 304 -2.66 -6.43 -7.93
CA THR A 304 -3.42 -7.62 -7.51
C THR A 304 -4.93 -7.41 -7.66
N ALA A 305 -5.44 -6.22 -7.33
CA ALA A 305 -6.83 -5.86 -7.53
C ALA A 305 -7.19 -5.81 -9.02
N TYR A 306 -6.30 -5.30 -9.86
CA TYR A 306 -6.50 -5.29 -11.31
C TYR A 306 -6.59 -6.71 -11.90
N VAL A 307 -5.68 -7.61 -11.50
CA VAL A 307 -5.70 -9.01 -11.97
C VAL A 307 -7.02 -9.68 -11.57
N TRP A 308 -7.47 -9.52 -10.32
CA TRP A 308 -8.74 -10.06 -9.87
C TRP A 308 -9.94 -9.50 -10.67
N GLU A 309 -9.95 -8.18 -10.93
CA GLU A 309 -10.96 -7.50 -11.74
C GLU A 309 -10.97 -8.02 -13.19
N TYR A 310 -9.80 -8.22 -13.80
CA TYR A 310 -9.68 -8.71 -15.18
C TYR A 310 -10.36 -10.07 -15.36
N PHE A 311 -10.20 -10.97 -14.40
CA PHE A 311 -10.84 -12.29 -14.42
C PHE A 311 -12.28 -12.28 -13.87
N GLY A 312 -12.87 -11.11 -13.60
CA GLY A 312 -14.24 -11.00 -13.09
C GLY A 312 -14.47 -11.73 -11.76
N GLY A 313 -13.42 -11.84 -10.93
CA GLY A 313 -13.46 -12.57 -9.67
C GLY A 313 -13.45 -14.10 -9.78
N ALA A 314 -13.22 -14.65 -10.97
CA ALA A 314 -13.15 -16.10 -11.21
C ALA A 314 -11.77 -16.71 -10.89
N ILE A 315 -11.03 -16.12 -9.95
CA ILE A 315 -9.72 -16.64 -9.50
C ILE A 315 -9.72 -16.89 -7.99
N PRO A 316 -8.91 -17.84 -7.50
CA PRO A 316 -8.65 -17.97 -6.07
C PRO A 316 -8.03 -16.70 -5.47
N THR A 317 -8.23 -16.51 -4.18
CA THR A 317 -7.53 -15.50 -3.39
C THR A 317 -6.11 -15.99 -3.12
N TYR A 318 -5.17 -15.44 -3.88
CA TYR A 318 -3.75 -15.54 -3.62
C TYR A 318 -3.35 -14.55 -2.52
N GLU A 319 -2.86 -15.06 -1.39
CA GLU A 319 -2.53 -14.25 -0.23
C GLU A 319 -1.12 -13.66 -0.34
N GLY A 320 -0.85 -12.62 0.45
CA GLY A 320 0.43 -11.91 0.47
C GLY A 320 0.55 -10.78 -0.53
N ASN A 321 1.78 -10.31 -0.70
CA ASN A 321 2.15 -9.31 -1.68
C ASN A 321 2.11 -9.89 -3.11
N ALA A 322 2.22 -9.02 -4.12
CA ALA A 322 2.31 -9.43 -5.51
C ALA A 322 3.45 -10.46 -5.75
N ALA A 323 4.63 -10.26 -5.16
CA ALA A 323 5.74 -11.22 -5.24
C ALA A 323 5.44 -12.58 -4.59
N ASP A 324 4.66 -12.59 -3.51
CA ASP A 324 4.34 -13.81 -2.76
C ASP A 324 3.46 -14.77 -3.57
N TRP A 325 2.80 -14.26 -4.62
CA TRP A 325 1.99 -15.07 -5.53
C TRP A 325 2.80 -16.13 -6.27
N ILE A 326 4.13 -16.02 -6.31
CA ILE A 326 5.02 -17.04 -6.86
C ILE A 326 4.77 -18.43 -6.26
N ARG A 327 4.30 -18.49 -5.01
CA ARG A 327 3.91 -19.73 -4.32
C ARG A 327 2.80 -20.50 -5.03
N TYR A 328 2.00 -19.82 -5.84
CA TYR A 328 0.90 -20.41 -6.62
C TYR A 328 1.29 -20.68 -8.08
N ALA A 329 2.54 -20.42 -8.48
CA ALA A 329 3.01 -20.66 -9.83
C ALA A 329 2.89 -22.15 -10.17
N ASN A 330 2.20 -22.43 -11.28
CA ASN A 330 1.83 -23.80 -11.68
C ASN A 330 1.93 -24.00 -13.20
N SER A 331 2.49 -23.03 -13.92
CA SER A 331 2.49 -23.02 -15.38
C SER A 331 3.71 -22.30 -15.95
N GLY A 332 3.90 -22.43 -17.27
CA GLY A 332 4.80 -21.58 -18.05
C GLY A 332 4.06 -20.41 -18.71
N PRO A 333 4.79 -19.56 -19.45
CA PRO A 333 4.21 -18.38 -20.11
C PRO A 333 3.17 -18.80 -21.14
N ALA A 334 1.93 -18.32 -20.97
CA ALA A 334 0.84 -18.49 -21.93
C ALA A 334 -0.17 -17.36 -21.80
N ALA A 335 -0.96 -17.12 -22.84
CA ALA A 335 -2.12 -16.22 -22.73
C ALA A 335 -3.05 -16.66 -21.59
N GLU A 336 -3.70 -15.68 -20.96
CA GLU A 336 -4.62 -15.82 -19.83
C GLU A 336 -3.99 -16.41 -18.56
N THR A 337 -2.66 -16.45 -18.48
CA THR A 337 -1.95 -16.69 -17.22
C THR A 337 -1.65 -15.38 -16.51
N ILE A 338 -1.39 -15.47 -15.21
CA ILE A 338 -0.92 -14.35 -14.39
C ILE A 338 0.61 -14.42 -14.36
N ALA A 339 1.25 -13.35 -14.82
CA ALA A 339 2.68 -13.14 -14.68
C ALA A 339 2.98 -12.56 -13.29
N VAL A 340 3.88 -13.21 -12.56
CA VAL A 340 4.37 -12.78 -11.24
C VAL A 340 5.81 -12.31 -11.39
N PHE A 341 6.02 -11.02 -11.15
CA PHE A 341 7.32 -10.37 -11.22
C PHE A 341 7.90 -10.25 -9.80
N PRO A 342 9.07 -10.85 -9.53
CA PRO A 342 9.75 -10.65 -8.25
C PRO A 342 10.26 -9.21 -8.12
N PRO A 343 10.59 -8.76 -6.90
CA PRO A 343 11.06 -7.39 -6.66
C PRO A 343 12.26 -7.01 -7.54
N GLY A 344 12.21 -5.81 -8.13
CA GLY A 344 13.26 -5.30 -9.02
C GLY A 344 13.25 -5.88 -10.45
N ASN A 345 12.42 -6.89 -10.73
CA ASN A 345 12.32 -7.46 -12.08
C ASN A 345 11.42 -6.60 -12.98
N GLN A 346 11.95 -6.14 -14.10
CA GLN A 346 11.19 -5.46 -15.17
C GLN A 346 10.28 -4.31 -14.68
N GLY A 347 10.76 -3.54 -13.71
CA GLY A 347 10.03 -2.39 -13.12
C GLY A 347 9.16 -2.72 -11.91
N ALA A 348 9.15 -3.97 -11.44
CA ALA A 348 8.44 -4.35 -10.23
C ALA A 348 9.03 -3.67 -8.99
N GLY A 349 8.16 -3.15 -8.12
CA GLY A 349 8.53 -2.50 -6.86
C GLY A 349 9.06 -3.48 -5.81
N SER A 350 9.28 -2.99 -4.59
CA SER A 350 9.85 -3.77 -3.47
C SER A 350 8.99 -4.97 -3.04
N VAL A 351 7.69 -4.95 -3.34
CA VAL A 351 6.73 -6.00 -3.02
C VAL A 351 6.34 -6.86 -4.24
N GLY A 352 7.05 -6.70 -5.36
CA GLY A 352 6.78 -7.37 -6.63
C GLY A 352 5.71 -6.69 -7.47
N HIS A 353 5.28 -7.37 -8.53
CA HIS A 353 4.18 -6.95 -9.39
C HIS A 353 3.48 -8.16 -10.00
N VAL A 354 2.19 -8.04 -10.31
CA VAL A 354 1.43 -9.06 -11.04
C VAL A 354 0.68 -8.44 -12.20
N ALA A 355 0.58 -9.18 -13.30
CA ALA A 355 -0.12 -8.75 -14.51
C ALA A 355 -0.76 -9.93 -15.23
N VAL A 356 -1.72 -9.67 -16.13
CA VAL A 356 -2.32 -10.71 -16.96
C VAL A 356 -1.58 -10.80 -18.29
N VAL A 357 -1.19 -12.01 -18.68
CA VAL A 357 -0.56 -12.27 -19.98
C VAL A 357 -1.62 -12.31 -21.07
N ILE A 358 -1.48 -11.45 -22.07
CA ILE A 358 -2.39 -11.36 -23.22
C ILE A 358 -1.90 -12.25 -24.36
N SER A 359 -0.60 -12.26 -24.63
CA SER A 359 0.00 -13.11 -25.66
C SER A 359 1.46 -13.39 -25.36
N VAL A 360 1.97 -14.50 -25.87
CA VAL A 360 3.39 -14.90 -25.72
C VAL A 360 3.97 -15.17 -27.11
N SER A 361 5.16 -14.66 -27.36
CA SER A 361 5.92 -14.86 -28.60
C SER A 361 7.38 -15.15 -28.26
N GLY A 362 7.74 -16.43 -28.24
CA GLY A 362 9.10 -16.85 -27.85
C GLY A 362 9.42 -16.44 -26.41
N SER A 363 10.45 -15.60 -26.23
CA SER A 363 10.88 -15.09 -24.92
C SER A 363 10.23 -13.75 -24.53
N THR A 364 9.27 -13.25 -25.32
CA THR A 364 8.53 -12.03 -25.02
C THR A 364 7.05 -12.31 -24.80
N MET A 365 6.39 -11.42 -24.06
CA MET A 365 4.96 -11.47 -23.79
C MET A 365 4.37 -10.06 -23.79
N ILE A 366 3.12 -9.94 -24.24
CA ILE A 366 2.31 -8.75 -24.01
C ILE A 366 1.51 -9.01 -22.76
N ILE A 367 1.57 -8.09 -21.81
CA ILE A 367 0.78 -8.14 -20.58
C ILE A 367 -0.18 -6.97 -20.51
N LYS A 368 -1.21 -7.12 -19.69
CA LYS A 368 -2.14 -6.06 -19.29
C LYS A 368 -2.14 -5.97 -17.77
N GLU A 369 -1.93 -4.78 -17.24
CA GLU A 369 -1.65 -4.58 -15.82
C GLU A 369 -2.31 -3.31 -15.27
N GLY A 370 -2.38 -3.24 -13.95
CA GLY A 370 -2.85 -2.07 -13.22
C GLY A 370 -1.80 -1.63 -12.21
N ASN A 371 -1.81 -0.34 -11.90
CA ASN A 371 -0.85 0.30 -11.01
C ASN A 371 0.62 0.17 -11.45
N PHE A 372 0.87 0.18 -12.77
CA PHE A 372 2.21 0.35 -13.30
C PHE A 372 2.35 1.79 -13.82
N ASN A 373 3.27 2.57 -13.25
CA ASN A 373 3.41 4.02 -13.52
C ASN A 373 2.09 4.81 -13.42
N GLY A 374 1.18 4.40 -12.52
CA GLY A 374 -0.14 5.04 -12.36
C GLY A 374 -1.18 4.66 -13.41
N GLY A 375 -0.86 3.77 -14.37
CA GLY A 375 -1.81 3.27 -15.36
C GLY A 375 -2.78 2.23 -14.81
N TRP A 376 -4.00 2.18 -15.37
CA TRP A 376 -4.99 1.14 -15.09
C TRP A 376 -5.43 0.46 -16.38
N GLY A 377 -5.17 -0.85 -16.52
CA GLY A 377 -5.46 -1.59 -17.75
C GLY A 377 -4.51 -1.28 -18.90
N THR A 378 -3.32 -0.77 -18.60
CA THR A 378 -2.28 -0.49 -19.60
C THR A 378 -1.67 -1.78 -20.11
N THR A 379 -1.20 -1.76 -21.36
CA THR A 379 -0.47 -2.89 -21.96
C THR A 379 1.00 -2.55 -22.11
N ARG A 380 1.87 -3.54 -21.90
CA ARG A 380 3.30 -3.43 -22.21
C ARG A 380 3.88 -4.75 -22.70
N GLU A 381 4.92 -4.66 -23.51
CA GLU A 381 5.76 -5.80 -23.88
C GLU A 381 6.80 -6.05 -22.78
N CYS A 382 6.96 -7.31 -22.40
CA CYS A 382 7.88 -7.78 -21.37
C CYS A 382 8.64 -9.01 -21.84
N SER A 383 9.78 -9.27 -21.20
CA SER A 383 10.46 -10.56 -21.29
C SER A 383 9.78 -11.59 -20.39
N THR A 384 9.79 -12.86 -20.77
CA THR A 384 9.39 -13.97 -19.88
C THR A 384 10.48 -14.35 -18.88
N ALA A 385 11.70 -13.80 -19.02
CA ALA A 385 12.83 -14.11 -18.14
C ALA A 385 12.61 -13.61 -16.70
N GLY A 386 12.88 -14.48 -15.73
CA GLY A 386 12.76 -14.16 -14.30
C GLY A 386 11.31 -13.91 -13.83
N VAL A 387 10.33 -14.38 -14.60
CA VAL A 387 8.89 -14.27 -14.30
C VAL A 387 8.33 -15.66 -14.03
N SER A 388 7.48 -15.77 -13.02
CA SER A 388 6.72 -17.00 -12.72
C SER A 388 5.28 -16.87 -13.20
N PHE A 389 4.63 -17.98 -13.55
CA PHE A 389 3.30 -17.95 -14.18
C PHE A 389 2.29 -18.81 -13.42
N ILE A 390 1.12 -18.21 -13.16
CA ILE A 390 -0.02 -18.89 -12.54
C ILE A 390 -1.10 -19.04 -13.60
N ARG A 391 -1.55 -20.27 -13.82
CA ARG A 391 -2.82 -20.54 -14.46
C ARG A 391 -3.90 -20.48 -13.38
N PRO A 392 -4.79 -19.47 -13.43
CA PRO A 392 -5.75 -19.21 -12.36
C PRO A 392 -6.76 -20.33 -12.13
#